data_AF-A0A7X9HTN6-F1
#
_entry.id   AF-A0A7X9HTN6-F1
#
_cell.length_a   1.000
_cell.length_b   1.000
_cell.length_c   1.000
_cell.angle_alpha   90.00
_cell.angle_beta   90.00
_cell.angle_gamma   90.00
#
_symmetry.space_group_name_H-M   'P 1'
#
loop_
_entity.id
_entity.type
_entity.pdbx_description
1 polymer ?
#
loop_
_entity_poly.entity_id
_entity_poly.type
_entity_poly.pdbx_seq_one_letter_code
_entity_poly.pdbx_strand_id
1 'polypeptide(L)'
;FAFTMFFGGGLIPTYILMTQIKFINTIWAMLIPGAMSVYNMILARTFLSSNTLQSLHDAAQIDGCSDAGYFFTIILPLSKPIIAVLALYYAVGHWNSYFNALIYLNNEKLYPLQLVLRQILVMNQIDASELTDVEELIARQGLADLLKYSLIVVSTAPILCVYPFIQKYFMKGVMIGSLKG
;
A
#
# COMPACT_ATOMS: atom_id res chain seq x y z
N PHE A 1 -0.07 -14.23 15.67
CA PHE A 1 0.22 -13.26 14.60
C PHE A 1 1.13 -13.84 13.51
N ALA A 2 2.28 -14.43 13.86
CA ALA A 2 3.19 -15.00 12.85
C ALA A 2 2.56 -16.08 11.94
N PHE A 3 1.64 -16.90 12.46
CA PHE A 3 0.97 -17.94 11.66
C PHE A 3 0.36 -17.39 10.37
N THR A 4 -0.43 -16.31 10.43
CA THR A 4 -1.06 -15.70 9.24
C THR A 4 -0.07 -14.97 8.32
N MET A 5 1.16 -14.74 8.77
CA MET A 5 2.24 -14.17 7.95
C MET A 5 2.91 -15.24 7.09
N PHE A 6 3.00 -16.47 7.60
CA PHE A 6 3.64 -17.60 6.92
C PHE A 6 2.65 -18.54 6.24
N PHE A 7 1.42 -18.60 6.74
CA PHE A 7 0.35 -19.47 6.26
C PHE A 7 -0.88 -18.64 5.90
N GLY A 8 -1.39 -18.83 4.69
CA GLY A 8 -2.60 -18.16 4.22
C GLY A 8 -3.34 -19.05 3.23
N GLY A 9 -4.61 -18.73 2.98
CA GLY A 9 -5.43 -19.49 2.03
C GLY A 9 -4.91 -19.45 0.59
N GLY A 10 -4.06 -18.48 0.24
CA GLY A 10 -3.57 -18.30 -1.12
C GLY A 10 -4.61 -17.62 -2.03
N LEU A 11 -4.31 -17.57 -3.32
CA LEU A 11 -5.10 -16.81 -4.30
C LEU A 11 -6.51 -17.39 -4.50
N ILE A 12 -6.62 -18.70 -4.72
CA ILE A 12 -7.91 -19.32 -5.08
C ILE A 12 -8.93 -19.20 -3.95
N PRO A 13 -8.63 -19.59 -2.69
CA PRO A 13 -9.58 -19.46 -1.59
C PRO A 13 -9.95 -18.01 -1.28
N THR A 14 -9.00 -17.07 -1.40
CA THR A 14 -9.32 -15.65 -1.19
C THR A 14 -10.24 -15.12 -2.29
N TYR A 15 -10.04 -15.52 -3.54
CA TYR A 15 -10.96 -15.18 -4.63
C TYR A 15 -12.37 -15.75 -4.44
N ILE A 16 -12.48 -17.02 -4.04
CA ILE A 16 -13.78 -17.64 -3.73
C ILE A 16 -14.46 -16.89 -2.59
N LEU A 17 -13.74 -16.56 -1.53
CA LEU A 17 -14.29 -15.78 -0.41
C LEU A 17 -14.83 -14.42 -0.87
N MET A 18 -14.03 -13.67 -1.64
CA MET A 18 -14.43 -12.36 -2.17
C MET A 18 -15.66 -12.43 -3.07
N THR A 19 -15.81 -13.54 -3.80
CA THR A 19 -16.98 -13.83 -4.61
C THR A 19 -18.20 -14.14 -3.75
N GLN A 20 -18.05 -14.98 -2.71
CA GLN A 20 -19.13 -15.35 -1.79
C GLN A 20 -19.68 -14.14 -1.02
N ILE A 21 -18.81 -13.22 -0.60
CA ILE A 21 -19.23 -11.98 0.07
C ILE A 21 -19.68 -10.87 -0.91
N LYS A 22 -19.71 -11.16 -2.23
CA LYS A 22 -20.14 -10.26 -3.31
C LYS A 22 -19.33 -8.95 -3.40
N PHE A 23 -18.05 -9.00 -3.08
CA PHE A 23 -17.17 -7.83 -3.18
C PHE A 23 -16.50 -7.71 -4.55
N ILE A 24 -16.50 -8.77 -5.36
CA ILE A 24 -16.01 -8.74 -6.74
C ILE A 24 -16.67 -7.59 -7.52
N ASN A 25 -15.87 -6.90 -8.32
CA ASN A 25 -16.25 -5.75 -9.11
C ASN A 25 -16.75 -4.54 -8.29
N THR A 26 -16.20 -4.35 -7.09
CA THR A 26 -16.46 -3.18 -6.23
C THR A 26 -15.15 -2.58 -5.71
N ILE A 27 -15.19 -1.32 -5.28
CA ILE A 27 -14.04 -0.64 -4.64
C ILE A 27 -13.60 -1.38 -3.36
N TRP A 28 -14.54 -2.02 -2.65
CA TRP A 28 -14.25 -2.75 -1.42
C TRP A 28 -13.33 -3.95 -1.65
N ALA A 29 -13.35 -4.57 -2.83
CA ALA A 29 -12.40 -5.63 -3.14
C ALA A 29 -10.95 -5.16 -3.20
N MET A 30 -10.71 -3.86 -3.40
CA MET A 30 -9.37 -3.28 -3.38
C MET A 30 -8.92 -2.87 -1.98
N LEU A 31 -9.87 -2.49 -1.10
CA LEU A 31 -9.57 -1.95 0.22
C LEU A 31 -9.50 -3.05 1.29
N ILE A 32 -10.50 -3.93 1.33
CA ILE A 32 -10.73 -4.82 2.48
C ILE A 32 -9.68 -5.93 2.62
N PRO A 33 -9.29 -6.67 1.57
CA PRO A 33 -8.32 -7.76 1.72
C PRO A 33 -6.97 -7.30 2.26
N GLY A 34 -6.57 -6.07 1.94
CA GLY A 34 -5.31 -5.47 2.39
C GLY A 34 -5.44 -4.55 3.60
N ALA A 35 -6.64 -4.34 4.15
CA ALA A 35 -6.89 -3.35 5.20
C ALA A 35 -6.14 -3.65 6.51
N MET A 36 -5.87 -4.92 6.78
CA MET A 36 -5.16 -5.38 7.98
C MET A 36 -3.92 -6.17 7.59
N SER A 37 -2.77 -5.49 7.61
CA SER A 37 -1.47 -6.14 7.51
C SER A 37 -0.98 -6.54 8.89
N VAL A 38 -0.68 -7.83 9.07
CA VAL A 38 -0.12 -8.38 10.32
C VAL A 38 1.22 -7.72 10.65
N TYR A 39 2.05 -7.46 9.63
CA TYR A 39 3.32 -6.75 9.80
C TYR A 39 3.10 -5.34 10.33
N ASN A 40 2.17 -4.59 9.74
CA ASN A 40 1.82 -3.24 10.17
C ASN A 40 1.27 -3.23 11.61
N MET A 41 0.46 -4.23 11.96
CA MET A 41 -0.07 -4.40 13.32
C MET A 41 1.05 -4.70 14.33
N ILE A 42 2.02 -5.57 13.98
CA ILE A 42 3.18 -5.85 14.85
C ILE A 42 4.00 -4.57 15.04
N LEU A 43 4.25 -3.81 13.98
CA LEU A 43 4.99 -2.55 14.06
C LEU A 43 4.29 -1.53 14.97
N ALA A 44 2.97 -1.38 14.81
CA ALA A 44 2.15 -0.52 15.67
C ALA A 44 2.21 -0.95 17.14
N ARG A 45 2.04 -2.25 17.41
CA ARG A 45 2.11 -2.81 18.76
C ARG A 45 3.47 -2.56 19.39
N THR A 46 4.56 -2.83 18.69
CA THR A 46 5.92 -2.65 19.21
C THR A 46 6.19 -1.18 19.56
N PHE A 47 5.70 -0.23 18.76
CA PHE A 47 5.78 1.19 19.09
C PHE A 47 5.01 1.53 20.37
N LEU A 48 3.77 1.05 20.49
CA LEU A 48 2.89 1.30 21.64
C LEU A 48 3.34 0.59 22.92
N SER A 49 4.00 -0.57 22.81
CA SER A 49 4.55 -1.33 23.95
C SER A 49 5.91 -0.80 24.43
N SER A 50 6.34 0.38 24.01
CA SER A 50 7.58 0.96 24.53
C SER A 50 7.43 1.39 25.99
N ASN A 51 8.48 1.20 26.80
CA ASN A 51 8.47 1.50 28.25
C ASN A 51 7.94 2.91 28.59
N THR A 52 8.11 3.87 27.68
CA THR A 52 7.62 5.24 27.85
C THR A 52 6.09 5.34 27.87
N LEU A 53 5.37 4.54 27.06
CA LEU A 53 3.91 4.55 27.07
C LEU A 53 3.33 3.78 28.26
N GLN A 54 4.05 2.79 28.79
CA GLN A 54 3.60 2.08 29.98
C GLN A 54 3.63 2.98 31.21
N SER A 55 4.72 3.74 31.42
CA SER A 55 4.80 4.66 32.56
C SER A 55 3.80 5.81 32.47
N LEU A 56 3.50 6.30 31.25
CA LEU A 56 2.46 7.30 31.03
C LEU A 56 1.05 6.75 31.31
N HIS A 57 0.81 5.47 31.03
CA HIS A 57 -0.46 4.82 31.35
C HIS A 57 -0.66 4.73 32.87
N ASP A 58 0.36 4.28 33.60
CA ASP A 58 0.27 4.13 35.06
C ASP A 58 0.07 5.50 35.74
N ALA A 59 0.74 6.55 35.25
CA ALA A 59 0.50 7.92 35.71
C ALA A 59 -0.93 8.41 35.40
N ALA A 60 -1.42 8.17 34.18
CA ALA A 60 -2.77 8.57 33.79
C ALA A 60 -3.86 7.85 34.62
N GLN A 61 -3.63 6.60 35.02
CA GLN A 61 -4.53 5.87 35.92
C GLN A 61 -4.52 6.46 37.35
N ILE A 62 -3.37 6.86 37.86
CA ILE A 62 -3.27 7.57 39.14
C ILE A 62 -4.04 8.90 39.09
N ASP A 63 -3.99 9.59 37.95
CA ASP A 63 -4.72 10.84 37.69
C ASP A 63 -6.22 10.64 37.41
N GLY A 64 -6.73 9.39 37.47
CA GLY A 64 -8.15 9.07 37.25
C GLY A 64 -8.61 9.20 35.80
N CYS A 65 -7.70 9.22 34.84
CA CYS A 65 -8.03 9.25 33.41
C CYS A 65 -8.62 7.90 32.98
N SER A 66 -9.72 7.94 32.21
CA SER A 66 -10.30 6.72 31.63
C SER A 66 -9.44 6.20 30.47
N ASP A 67 -9.49 4.90 30.18
CA ASP A 67 -8.72 4.28 29.08
C ASP A 67 -8.99 4.94 27.72
N ALA A 68 -10.26 5.32 27.46
CA ALA A 68 -10.64 6.05 26.25
C ALA A 68 -10.01 7.45 26.24
N GLY A 69 -10.04 8.16 27.37
CA GLY A 69 -9.40 9.46 27.54
C GLY A 69 -7.88 9.38 27.30
N TYR A 70 -7.24 8.35 27.87
CA TYR A 70 -5.83 8.05 27.68
C TYR A 70 -5.50 7.80 26.20
N PHE A 71 -6.30 7.00 25.51
CA PHE A 71 -6.10 6.70 24.10
C PHE A 71 -6.14 7.95 23.21
N PHE A 72 -7.21 8.74 23.29
CA PHE A 72 -7.39 9.89 22.40
C PHE A 72 -6.49 11.08 22.76
N THR A 73 -6.21 11.28 24.04
CA THR A 73 -5.50 12.48 24.53
C THR A 73 -3.99 12.26 24.57
N ILE A 74 -3.53 11.04 24.84
CA ILE A 74 -2.11 10.74 25.06
C ILE A 74 -1.56 9.83 23.97
N ILE A 75 -2.13 8.63 23.80
CA ILE A 75 -1.59 7.64 22.85
C ILE A 75 -1.63 8.16 21.40
N LEU A 76 -2.79 8.65 20.95
CA LEU A 76 -3.00 9.06 19.57
C LEU A 76 -2.04 10.17 19.11
N PRO A 77 -1.84 11.28 19.84
CA PRO A 77 -0.88 12.31 19.44
C PRO A 77 0.58 11.85 19.51
N LEU A 78 0.94 11.01 20.48
CA LEU A 78 2.29 10.43 20.56
C LEU A 78 2.56 9.43 19.41
N SER A 79 1.50 8.81 18.89
CA SER A 79 1.56 7.84 17.80
C SER A 79 1.61 8.46 16.39
N LYS A 80 1.61 9.79 16.26
CA LYS A 80 1.73 10.48 14.95
C LYS A 80 2.87 9.94 14.07
N PRO A 81 4.10 9.66 14.58
CA PRO A 81 5.18 9.12 13.77
C PRO A 81 4.86 7.73 13.21
N ILE A 82 4.36 6.81 14.04
CA ILE A 82 4.04 5.45 13.58
C ILE A 82 2.84 5.46 12.63
N ILE A 83 1.82 6.28 12.90
CA ILE A 83 0.65 6.43 12.00
C ILE A 83 1.11 6.91 10.62
N ALA A 84 2.05 7.85 10.54
CA ALA A 84 2.60 8.31 9.26
C ALA A 84 3.33 7.18 8.50
N VAL A 85 4.10 6.35 9.20
CA VAL A 85 4.78 5.19 8.60
C VAL A 85 3.76 4.16 8.07
N LEU A 86 2.73 3.83 8.86
CA LEU A 86 1.69 2.88 8.46
C LEU A 86 0.87 3.41 7.28
N ALA A 87 0.48 4.68 7.33
CA ALA A 87 -0.24 5.36 6.27
C ALA A 87 0.57 5.34 4.96
N LEU A 88 1.89 5.55 5.04
CA LEU A 88 2.77 5.41 3.88
C LEU A 88 2.71 3.99 3.30
N TYR A 89 2.90 2.97 4.14
CA TYR A 89 2.94 1.59 3.66
C TYR A 89 1.63 1.20 2.98
N TYR A 90 0.49 1.60 3.54
CA TYR A 90 -0.81 1.39 2.89
C TYR A 90 -0.96 2.21 1.60
N ALA A 91 -0.55 3.49 1.60
CA ALA A 91 -0.64 4.34 0.41
C ALA A 91 0.18 3.78 -0.76
N VAL A 92 1.43 3.38 -0.50
CA VAL A 92 2.31 2.76 -1.51
C VAL A 92 1.73 1.41 -1.95
N GLY A 93 1.22 0.60 -1.02
CA GLY A 93 0.57 -0.67 -1.35
C GLY A 93 -0.63 -0.51 -2.26
N HIS A 94 -1.54 0.41 -1.95
CA HIS A 94 -2.70 0.71 -2.78
C HIS A 94 -2.31 1.33 -4.13
N TRP A 95 -1.33 2.24 -4.14
CA TRP A 95 -0.82 2.85 -5.38
C TRP A 95 -0.24 1.82 -6.35
N ASN A 96 0.35 0.74 -5.81
CA ASN A 96 0.96 -0.35 -6.59
C ASN A 96 0.02 -1.57 -6.77
N SER A 97 -1.28 -1.43 -6.45
CA SER A 97 -2.23 -2.55 -6.44
C SER A 97 -2.69 -2.95 -7.84
N TYR A 98 -1.80 -3.62 -8.58
CA TYR A 98 -2.09 -4.15 -9.90
C TYR A 98 -2.77 -5.54 -9.83
N PHE A 99 -2.18 -6.49 -9.13
CA PHE A 99 -2.61 -7.89 -9.18
C PHE A 99 -4.01 -8.09 -8.58
N ASN A 100 -4.28 -7.45 -7.44
CA ASN A 100 -5.61 -7.47 -6.81
C ASN A 100 -6.68 -6.88 -7.73
N ALA A 101 -6.36 -5.80 -8.45
CA ALA A 101 -7.29 -5.19 -9.40
C ALA A 101 -7.59 -6.12 -10.56
N LEU A 102 -6.55 -6.76 -11.11
CA LEU A 102 -6.69 -7.71 -12.23
C LEU A 102 -7.63 -8.87 -11.88
N ILE A 103 -7.54 -9.40 -10.66
CA ILE A 103 -8.32 -10.57 -10.27
C ILE A 103 -9.74 -10.20 -9.79
N TYR A 104 -9.94 -9.01 -9.19
CA TYR A 104 -11.21 -8.67 -8.55
C TYR A 104 -12.09 -7.68 -9.31
N LEU A 105 -11.56 -6.94 -10.30
CA LEU A 105 -12.30 -5.90 -11.00
C LEU A 105 -12.57 -6.29 -12.45
N ASN A 106 -13.81 -6.06 -12.91
CA ASN A 106 -14.23 -6.30 -14.29
C ASN A 106 -14.70 -5.00 -14.98
N ASN A 107 -15.06 -3.97 -14.20
CA ASN A 107 -15.51 -2.69 -14.71
C ASN A 107 -14.33 -1.72 -14.84
N GLU A 108 -14.04 -1.30 -16.07
CA GLU A 108 -12.95 -0.38 -16.40
C GLU A 108 -13.02 0.94 -15.61
N LYS A 109 -14.22 1.40 -15.24
CA LYS A 109 -14.40 2.62 -14.42
C LYS A 109 -13.81 2.49 -13.02
N LEU A 110 -13.54 1.28 -12.55
CA LEU A 110 -12.96 1.00 -11.24
C LEU A 110 -11.46 0.72 -11.31
N TYR A 111 -10.86 0.66 -12.51
CA TYR A 111 -9.48 0.24 -12.67
C TYR A 111 -8.52 1.27 -12.04
N PRO A 112 -7.59 0.82 -11.17
CA PRO A 112 -6.54 1.70 -10.71
C PRO A 112 -5.55 1.98 -11.83
N LEU A 113 -4.81 3.07 -11.69
CA LEU A 113 -3.78 3.50 -12.63
C LEU A 113 -2.89 2.33 -13.08
N GLN A 114 -2.38 1.54 -12.14
CA GLN A 114 -1.46 0.43 -12.45
C GLN A 114 -2.05 -0.60 -13.42
N LEU A 115 -3.34 -0.92 -13.29
CA LEU A 115 -4.00 -1.87 -14.19
C LEU A 115 -4.18 -1.27 -15.59
N VAL A 116 -4.60 0.00 -15.66
CA VAL A 116 -4.75 0.74 -16.92
C VAL A 116 -3.41 0.86 -17.66
N LEU A 117 -2.34 1.26 -16.95
CA LEU A 117 -1.01 1.36 -17.52
C LEU A 117 -0.54 0.02 -18.10
N ARG A 118 -0.75 -1.08 -17.36
CA ARG A 118 -0.42 -2.42 -17.87
C ARG A 118 -1.23 -2.79 -19.09
N GLN A 119 -2.53 -2.49 -19.12
CA GLN A 119 -3.37 -2.80 -20.27
C GLN A 119 -2.89 -2.06 -21.52
N ILE A 120 -2.50 -0.79 -21.40
CA ILE A 120 -1.88 -0.02 -22.48
C ILE A 120 -0.59 -0.70 -22.96
N LEU A 121 0.27 -1.12 -22.04
CA LEU A 121 1.52 -1.80 -22.39
C LEU A 121 1.30 -3.11 -23.16
N VAL A 122 0.34 -3.94 -22.70
CA VAL A 122 0.05 -5.24 -23.31
C VAL A 122 -0.61 -5.07 -24.68
N MET A 123 -1.55 -4.12 -24.83
CA MET A 123 -2.21 -3.85 -26.11
C MET A 123 -1.27 -3.26 -27.17
N ASN A 124 -0.17 -2.63 -26.76
CA ASN A 124 0.85 -2.08 -27.67
C ASN A 124 2.00 -3.06 -27.94
N GLN A 125 1.91 -4.31 -27.50
CA GLN A 125 2.89 -5.34 -27.90
C GLN A 125 2.66 -5.71 -29.36
N ILE A 126 3.72 -5.59 -30.16
CA ILE A 126 3.68 -5.88 -31.58
C ILE A 126 3.79 -7.38 -31.78
N ASP A 127 2.82 -7.97 -32.48
CA ASP A 127 2.95 -9.34 -32.94
C ASP A 127 3.92 -9.37 -34.13
N ALA A 128 5.11 -9.91 -33.89
CA ALA A 128 6.17 -10.00 -34.90
C ALA A 128 5.76 -10.85 -36.12
N SER A 129 4.65 -11.59 -36.02
CA SER A 129 4.09 -12.39 -37.10
C SER A 129 3.15 -11.63 -38.05
N GLU A 130 2.69 -10.43 -37.69
CA GLU A 130 1.72 -9.64 -38.49
C GLU A 130 2.39 -8.63 -39.45
N LEU A 131 3.70 -8.38 -39.32
CA LEU A 131 4.40 -7.33 -40.06
C LEU A 131 5.36 -7.90 -41.11
N THR A 132 5.15 -7.50 -42.37
CA THR A 132 5.96 -7.94 -43.53
C THR A 132 7.10 -6.98 -43.86
N ASP A 133 7.10 -5.77 -43.26
CA ASP A 133 8.10 -4.72 -43.49
C ASP A 133 8.89 -4.42 -42.20
N VAL A 134 10.22 -4.54 -42.31
CA VAL A 134 11.18 -4.34 -41.20
C VAL A 134 11.22 -2.87 -40.76
N GLU A 135 10.99 -1.94 -41.68
CA GLU A 135 11.08 -0.50 -41.38
C GLU A 135 9.85 0.00 -40.60
N GLU A 136 8.66 -0.52 -40.93
CA GLU A 136 7.43 -0.30 -40.15
C GLU A 136 7.51 -0.95 -38.76
N LEU A 137 8.13 -2.13 -38.65
CA LEU A 137 8.34 -2.82 -37.38
C LEU A 137 9.19 -1.97 -36.42
N ILE A 138 10.31 -1.41 -36.90
CA ILE A 138 11.21 -0.57 -36.08
C ILE A 138 10.47 0.70 -35.63
N ALA A 139 9.72 1.36 -36.53
CA ALA A 139 8.98 2.57 -36.19
C ALA A 139 7.89 2.32 -35.14
N ARG A 140 7.12 1.24 -35.27
CA ARG A 140 6.11 0.84 -34.28
C ARG A 140 6.74 0.44 -32.95
N GLN A 141 7.88 -0.26 -32.98
CA GLN A 141 8.58 -0.65 -31.76
C GLN A 141 9.10 0.57 -31.01
N GLY A 142 9.63 1.57 -31.71
CA GLY A 142 10.03 2.85 -31.11
C GLY A 142 8.87 3.57 -30.41
N LEU A 143 7.66 3.55 -30.98
CA LEU A 143 6.47 4.10 -30.34
C LEU A 143 6.03 3.30 -29.11
N ALA A 144 6.07 1.97 -29.17
CA ALA A 144 5.76 1.10 -28.04
C ALA A 144 6.74 1.32 -26.86
N ASP A 145 8.03 1.48 -27.15
CA ASP A 145 9.04 1.81 -26.14
C ASP A 145 8.84 3.22 -25.55
N LEU A 146 8.54 4.21 -26.39
CA LEU A 146 8.21 5.57 -25.93
C LEU A 146 7.02 5.58 -24.98
N LEU A 147 5.94 4.87 -25.33
CA LEU A 147 4.79 4.69 -24.45
C LEU A 147 5.21 4.01 -23.15
N LYS A 148 5.98 2.93 -23.23
CA LYS A 148 6.44 2.19 -22.05
C LYS A 148 7.22 3.05 -21.08
N TYR A 149 8.21 3.80 -21.56
CA TYR A 149 8.99 4.68 -20.70
C TYR A 149 8.16 5.85 -20.15
N SER A 150 7.26 6.41 -20.95
CA SER A 150 6.38 7.50 -20.50
C SER A 150 5.45 7.05 -19.36
N LEU A 151 4.87 5.85 -19.46
CA LEU A 151 3.99 5.29 -18.43
C LEU A 151 4.75 5.04 -17.11
N ILE A 152 6.01 4.58 -17.19
CA ILE A 152 6.86 4.40 -16.01
C ILE A 152 7.08 5.75 -15.30
N VAL A 153 7.42 6.80 -16.05
CA VAL A 153 7.62 8.16 -15.48
C VAL A 153 6.36 8.67 -14.82
N VAL A 154 5.21 8.61 -15.50
CA VAL A 154 3.91 9.07 -14.97
C VAL A 154 3.50 8.29 -13.72
N SER A 155 3.73 6.98 -13.70
CA SER A 155 3.38 6.13 -12.55
C SER A 155 4.23 6.38 -11.31
N THR A 156 5.49 6.77 -11.51
CA THR A 156 6.50 6.95 -10.44
C THR A 156 6.51 8.38 -9.90
N ALA A 157 6.18 9.38 -10.73
CA ALA A 157 6.24 10.79 -10.34
C ALA A 157 5.46 11.15 -9.06
N PRO A 158 4.22 10.67 -8.84
CA PRO A 158 3.47 10.99 -7.62
C PRO A 158 4.15 10.46 -6.36
N ILE A 159 4.71 9.25 -6.39
CA ILE A 159 5.44 8.69 -5.24
C ILE A 159 6.67 9.55 -4.92
N LEU A 160 7.41 9.97 -5.95
CA LEU A 160 8.57 10.86 -5.77
C LEU A 160 8.19 12.22 -5.18
N CYS A 161 7.05 12.79 -5.58
CA CYS A 161 6.56 14.05 -5.01
C CYS A 161 6.17 13.94 -3.54
N VAL A 162 5.61 12.79 -3.12
CA VAL A 162 5.20 12.59 -1.71
C VAL A 162 6.40 12.22 -0.82
N TYR A 163 7.43 11.59 -1.38
CA TYR A 163 8.64 11.16 -0.67
C TYR A 163 9.26 12.20 0.30
N PRO A 164 9.54 13.47 -0.11
CA PRO A 164 10.14 14.46 0.80
C PRO A 164 9.26 14.80 2.01
N PHE A 165 7.93 14.78 1.84
CA PHE A 165 7.01 15.03 2.95
C PHE A 165 7.06 13.92 3.97
N ILE A 166 7.18 12.68 3.52
CA ILE A 166 7.24 11.50 4.39
C ILE A 166 8.60 11.38 5.08
N GLN A 167 9.69 11.68 4.36
CA GLN A 167 11.05 11.66 4.89
C GLN A 167 11.18 12.50 6.17
N LYS A 168 10.50 13.66 6.22
CA LYS A 168 10.46 14.53 7.42
C LYS A 168 9.90 13.83 8.66
N TYR A 169 8.93 12.93 8.50
CA TYR A 169 8.36 12.16 9.62
C TYR A 169 9.24 10.97 10.00
N PHE A 170 9.88 10.31 9.03
CA PHE A 170 10.86 9.25 9.29
C PHE A 170 12.05 9.75 10.09
N MET A 171 12.62 10.92 9.74
CA MET A 171 13.73 11.51 10.49
C MET A 171 13.36 11.81 11.94
N LYS A 172 12.12 12.23 12.21
CA LYS A 172 11.65 12.48 13.58
C LYS A 172 11.36 11.19 14.36
N GLY A 173 10.83 10.16 13.71
CA GLY A 173 10.52 8.87 14.34
C GLY A 173 11.77 8.04 14.66
N VAL A 174 12.76 8.04 13.76
CA VAL A 174 14.04 7.33 13.97
C VAL A 174 14.89 8.00 15.06
N MET A 175 14.88 9.34 15.17
CA MET A 175 15.64 10.02 16.23
C MET A 175 15.13 9.74 17.64
N ILE A 176 13.85 9.39 17.83
CA ILE A 176 13.33 8.96 19.14
C ILE A 176 13.80 7.53 19.48
N GLY A 177 13.98 6.67 18.47
CA GLY A 177 14.54 5.33 18.63
C GLY A 177 16.05 5.32 18.87
N SER A 178 16.80 6.29 18.35
CA SER A 178 18.26 6.38 18.49
C SER A 178 18.73 7.03 19.79
N LEU A 179 17.86 7.72 20.54
CA LEU A 179 18.17 8.29 21.87
C LEU A 179 18.11 7.24 23.00
N LYS A 180 17.85 5.97 22.67
CA LYS A 180 17.93 4.84 23.60
C LYS A 180 19.28 4.09 23.53
N GLY A 181 20.26 4.64 22.80
CA GLY A 181 21.65 4.20 22.79
C GLY A 181 22.54 5.17 23.55
#